data_AF-A0A1A8KMP7-F1
#
_entry.id   AF-A0A1A8KMP7-F1
#
_cell.length_a   1.000
_cell.length_b   1.000
_cell.length_c   1.000
_cell.angle_alpha   90.00
_cell.angle_beta   90.00
_cell.angle_gamma   90.00
#
_symmetry.space_group_name_H-M   'P 1'
#
loop_
_entity.id
_entity.type
_entity.pdbx_description
1 polymer ?
#
loop_
_entity_poly.entity_id
_entity_poly.type
_entity_poly.pdbx_seq_one_letter_code
_entity_poly.pdbx_strand_id
1 'polypeptide(L)'
;KFNENLLRMALVNLQVTPIKWLRLQYIDFARSPTFVDSGASSSITNLELDRLDLWYISNPDVLRFDWRFTWFNKIKELSIQYVYFNSVPCDSWAEMEGVRLLDVSNNRLVDNVFYNKRCDYQGTMPNLQIFNLSKNDLTSLRELSSLTGEFRKLEVLDH
;
A
#
# COMPACT_ATOMS: atom_id res chain seq x y z
N LYS A 1 -15.49 5.91 -15.05
CA LYS A 1 -14.47 5.01 -14.48
C LYS A 1 -13.29 5.85 -14.03
N PHE A 2 -12.81 5.61 -12.82
CA PHE A 2 -11.63 6.30 -12.29
C PHE A 2 -10.39 5.52 -12.74
N ASN A 3 -9.39 6.19 -13.29
CA ASN A 3 -8.20 5.55 -13.84
C ASN A 3 -6.92 6.17 -13.28
N GLU A 4 -5.78 5.59 -13.64
CA GLU A 4 -4.46 6.01 -13.18
C GLU A 4 -4.12 7.46 -13.55
N ASN A 5 -4.60 7.98 -14.69
CA ASN A 5 -4.36 9.37 -15.09
C ASN A 5 -5.07 10.36 -14.18
N LEU A 6 -6.34 10.09 -13.84
CA LEU A 6 -7.11 10.93 -12.92
C LEU A 6 -6.54 10.85 -11.49
N LEU A 7 -6.17 9.65 -11.05
CA LEU A 7 -5.50 9.44 -9.76
C LEU A 7 -4.19 10.25 -9.71
N ARG A 8 -3.34 10.09 -10.72
CA ARG A 8 -2.06 10.79 -10.81
C ARG A 8 -2.25 12.31 -10.78
N MET A 9 -3.21 12.84 -11.54
CA MET A 9 -3.51 14.27 -11.55
C MET A 9 -3.90 14.75 -10.15
N ALA A 10 -4.79 14.04 -9.45
CA ALA A 10 -5.19 14.38 -8.10
C ALA A 10 -4.00 14.36 -7.12
N LEU A 11 -3.19 13.29 -7.14
CA LEU A 11 -2.06 13.14 -6.23
C LEU A 11 -0.96 14.19 -6.47
N VAL A 12 -0.63 14.51 -7.72
CA VAL A 12 0.35 15.57 -8.05
C VAL A 12 -0.10 16.92 -7.51
N ASN A 13 -1.39 17.26 -7.65
CA ASN A 13 -1.89 18.51 -7.07
C ASN A 13 -1.81 18.51 -5.55
N LEU A 14 -2.04 17.37 -4.89
CA LEU A 14 -1.93 17.28 -3.43
C LEU A 14 -0.50 17.52 -2.92
N GLN A 15 0.55 17.21 -3.69
CA GLN A 15 1.95 17.42 -3.30
C GLN A 15 2.29 18.88 -2.97
N VAL A 16 1.57 19.84 -3.56
CA VAL A 16 1.80 21.28 -3.35
C VAL A 16 0.75 21.92 -2.44
N THR A 17 -0.14 21.12 -1.85
CA THR A 17 -1.21 21.60 -0.98
C THR A 17 -0.87 21.40 0.50
N PRO A 18 -1.49 22.15 1.42
CA PRO A 18 -1.37 21.89 2.85
C PRO A 18 -2.21 20.68 3.32
N ILE A 19 -2.91 19.97 2.42
CA ILE A 19 -3.75 18.82 2.78
C ILE A 19 -2.87 17.66 3.23
N LYS A 20 -3.16 17.11 4.42
CA LYS A 20 -2.43 15.99 5.01
C LYS A 20 -3.27 14.74 5.23
N TRP A 21 -4.55 14.78 4.87
CA TRP A 21 -5.43 13.61 4.93
C TRP A 21 -6.17 13.46 3.61
N LEU A 22 -6.04 12.28 3.00
CA LEU A 22 -6.80 11.87 1.83
C LEU A 22 -7.57 10.60 2.12
N ARG A 23 -8.84 10.55 1.69
CA ARG A 23 -9.62 9.32 1.61
C ARG A 23 -10.13 9.11 0.20
N LEU A 24 -9.84 7.94 -0.35
CA LEU A 24 -10.36 7.45 -1.62
C LEU A 24 -11.36 6.33 -1.33
N GLN A 25 -12.65 6.59 -1.57
CA GLN A 25 -13.72 5.67 -1.20
C GLN A 25 -14.71 5.43 -2.34
N TYR A 26 -15.23 4.19 -2.45
CA TYR A 26 -16.24 3.78 -3.43
C TYR A 26 -15.80 4.06 -4.87
N ILE A 27 -14.56 3.68 -5.19
CA ILE A 27 -13.96 3.93 -6.50
C ILE A 27 -14.08 2.70 -7.39
N ASP A 28 -14.72 2.86 -8.55
CA ASP A 28 -14.58 1.89 -9.64
C ASP A 28 -13.28 2.18 -10.42
N PHE A 29 -12.19 1.53 -10.00
CA PHE A 29 -10.86 1.70 -10.59
C PHE A 29 -10.71 0.79 -11.81
N ALA A 30 -10.29 1.38 -12.93
CA ALA A 30 -9.93 0.62 -14.12
C ALA A 30 -8.72 1.25 -14.77
N ARG A 31 -7.64 0.48 -14.90
CA ARG A 31 -6.44 0.90 -15.61
C ARG A 31 -6.77 1.14 -17.09
N SER A 32 -6.22 2.20 -17.68
CA SER A 32 -6.41 2.43 -19.11
C SER A 32 -5.66 1.38 -19.94
N PRO A 33 -6.23 0.94 -21.09
CA PRO A 33 -5.56 -0.01 -21.99
C PRO A 33 -4.25 0.51 -22.58
N THR A 34 -4.09 1.84 -22.58
CA THR A 34 -2.97 2.57 -23.18
C THR A 34 -1.91 2.97 -22.16
N PHE A 35 -2.04 2.55 -20.90
CA PHE A 35 -1.08 2.94 -19.88
C PHE A 35 0.28 2.28 -20.14
N VAL A 36 1.26 3.10 -20.48
CA VAL A 36 2.65 2.69 -20.64
C VAL A 36 3.38 3.00 -19.34
N ASP A 37 4.10 2.03 -18.78
CA ASP A 37 5.08 2.29 -17.73
C ASP A 37 6.17 3.22 -18.32
N SER A 38 6.07 4.51 -18.02
CA SER A 38 7.02 5.54 -18.45
C SER A 38 8.16 5.71 -17.44
N GLY A 39 8.34 4.74 -16.53
CA GLY A 39 9.35 4.74 -15.49
C GLY A 39 9.14 5.87 -14.50
N ALA A 40 10.22 6.61 -14.19
CA ALA A 40 10.24 7.65 -13.15
C ALA A 40 9.18 8.75 -13.33
N SER A 41 8.70 8.99 -14.56
CA SER A 41 7.69 10.01 -14.84
C SER A 41 6.28 9.63 -14.34
N SER A 42 6.03 8.34 -14.09
CA SER A 42 4.77 7.83 -13.53
C SER A 42 4.77 7.79 -11.99
N SER A 43 5.95 7.80 -11.37
CA SER A 43 6.14 7.74 -9.92
C SER A 43 5.68 9.01 -9.20
N ILE A 44 5.21 8.85 -7.97
CA ILE A 44 4.74 9.91 -7.07
C ILE A 44 5.53 9.81 -5.77
N THR A 45 6.66 10.51 -5.68
CA THR A 45 7.61 10.36 -4.56
C THR A 45 7.55 11.48 -3.52
N ASN A 46 6.79 12.55 -3.81
CA ASN A 46 6.68 13.75 -2.97
C ASN A 46 5.29 13.92 -2.34
N LEU A 47 4.46 12.87 -2.34
CA LEU A 47 3.16 12.91 -1.69
C LEU A 47 3.32 12.71 -0.19
N GLU A 48 3.18 13.80 0.57
CA GLU A 48 3.35 13.78 2.03
C GLU A 48 2.00 13.94 2.73
N LEU A 49 1.46 12.84 3.26
CA LEU A 49 0.22 12.81 4.03
C LEU A 49 0.46 12.23 5.42
N ASP A 50 -0.25 12.78 6.40
CA ASP A 50 -0.35 12.16 7.71
C ASP A 50 -1.24 10.92 7.66
N ARG A 51 -2.31 10.93 6.83
CA ARG A 51 -3.22 9.80 6.67
C ARG A 51 -3.68 9.60 5.23
N LEU A 52 -3.66 8.35 4.78
CA LEU A 52 -4.24 7.91 3.52
C LEU A 52 -5.18 6.71 3.76
N ASP A 53 -6.44 6.87 3.41
CA ASP A 53 -7.45 5.81 3.50
C ASP A 53 -7.89 5.39 2.10
N LEU A 54 -7.70 4.12 1.74
CA LEU A 54 -8.23 3.47 0.54
C LEU A 54 -9.34 2.51 0.95
N TRP A 55 -10.56 2.75 0.48
CA TRP A 55 -11.74 2.04 0.96
C TRP A 55 -12.71 1.68 -0.16
N TYR A 56 -13.12 0.41 -0.26
CA TYR A 56 -14.05 -0.05 -1.31
C TYR A 56 -13.61 0.39 -2.72
N ILE A 57 -12.48 -0.15 -3.18
CA ILE A 57 -11.98 0.10 -4.54
C ILE A 57 -12.07 -1.21 -5.33
N SER A 58 -12.75 -1.17 -6.49
CA SER A 58 -13.13 -2.38 -7.24
C SER A 58 -11.95 -3.20 -7.79
N ASN A 59 -10.83 -2.55 -8.10
CA ASN A 59 -9.65 -3.19 -8.67
C ASN A 59 -8.39 -2.84 -7.85
N PRO A 60 -7.66 -3.84 -7.32
CA PRO A 60 -6.45 -3.65 -6.54
C PRO A 60 -5.27 -3.04 -7.31
N ASP A 61 -5.32 -2.99 -8.64
CA ASP A 61 -4.33 -2.30 -9.48
C ASP A 61 -4.16 -0.82 -9.13
N VAL A 62 -5.11 -0.24 -8.38
CA VAL A 62 -5.01 1.10 -7.81
C VAL A 62 -3.79 1.26 -6.91
N LEU A 63 -3.42 0.22 -6.16
CA LEU A 63 -2.30 0.25 -5.20
C LEU A 63 -0.97 0.45 -5.92
N ARG A 64 -0.88 -0.12 -7.12
CA ARG A 64 0.30 -0.12 -7.98
C ARG A 64 0.06 0.68 -9.27
N PHE A 65 -0.75 1.74 -9.21
CA PHE A 65 -1.08 2.52 -10.41
C PHE A 65 0.16 3.17 -11.04
N ASP A 66 1.20 3.44 -10.24
CA ASP A 66 2.50 3.99 -10.63
C ASP A 66 3.58 2.91 -10.86
N TRP A 67 3.17 1.63 -10.94
CA TRP A 67 4.03 0.43 -11.05
C TRP A 67 4.98 0.15 -9.88
N ARG A 68 5.12 1.04 -8.91
CA ARG A 68 6.21 0.99 -7.91
C ARG A 68 5.79 1.30 -6.48
N PHE A 69 4.51 1.54 -6.20
CA PHE A 69 4.03 1.90 -4.86
C PHE A 69 4.63 3.18 -4.27
N THR A 70 5.33 3.99 -5.08
CA THR A 70 6.11 5.15 -4.60
C THR A 70 5.25 6.19 -3.88
N TRP A 71 3.95 6.28 -4.22
CA TRP A 71 3.00 7.17 -3.56
C TRP A 71 2.70 6.84 -2.09
N PHE A 72 3.19 5.71 -1.56
CA PHE A 72 3.11 5.36 -0.15
C PHE A 72 4.34 5.77 0.68
N ASN A 73 5.43 6.20 0.04
CA ASN A 73 6.73 6.38 0.68
C ASN A 73 6.74 7.34 1.87
N LYS A 74 5.95 8.41 1.80
CA LYS A 74 5.88 9.46 2.84
C LYS A 74 4.50 9.55 3.49
N ILE A 75 3.75 8.45 3.50
CA ILE A 75 2.49 8.31 4.21
C ILE A 75 2.78 7.81 5.62
N LYS A 76 2.24 8.47 6.65
CA LYS A 76 2.44 8.04 8.06
C LYS A 76 1.44 6.97 8.50
N GLU A 77 0.16 7.18 8.21
CA GLU A 77 -0.92 6.23 8.51
C GLU A 77 -1.59 5.81 7.21
N LEU A 78 -1.53 4.51 6.90
CA LEU A 78 -2.06 3.92 5.68
C LEU A 78 -3.14 2.90 6.03
N SER A 79 -4.35 3.13 5.54
CA SER A 79 -5.45 2.17 5.62
C SER A 79 -5.83 1.71 4.22
N ILE A 80 -5.84 0.40 3.98
CA ILE A 80 -6.24 -0.23 2.71
C ILE A 80 -7.27 -1.29 3.05
N GLN A 81 -8.56 -1.00 2.90
CA GLN A 81 -9.63 -1.91 3.30
C GLN A 81 -10.61 -2.15 2.15
N TYR A 82 -11.08 -3.39 1.98
CA TYR A 82 -12.00 -3.75 0.90
C TYR A 82 -11.47 -3.40 -0.50
N VAL A 83 -10.15 -3.57 -0.72
CA VAL A 83 -9.48 -3.39 -2.03
C VAL A 83 -9.14 -4.74 -2.67
N TYR A 84 -9.16 -5.83 -1.89
CA TYR A 84 -9.05 -7.23 -2.34
C TYR A 84 -7.80 -7.51 -3.19
N PHE A 85 -6.66 -6.92 -2.83
CA PHE A 85 -5.41 -7.21 -3.50
C PHE A 85 -4.94 -8.64 -3.21
N ASN A 86 -4.41 -9.28 -4.25
CA ASN A 86 -4.09 -10.71 -4.29
C ASN A 86 -2.61 -10.97 -4.61
N SER A 87 -1.76 -9.95 -4.57
CA SER A 87 -0.32 -10.08 -4.71
C SER A 87 0.39 -8.88 -4.08
N VAL A 88 1.48 -9.14 -3.35
CA VAL A 88 2.39 -8.12 -2.84
C VAL A 88 3.76 -8.28 -3.52
N PRO A 89 4.09 -7.43 -4.50
CA PRO A 89 5.43 -7.38 -5.11
C PRO A 89 6.57 -7.10 -4.11
N CYS A 90 7.81 -7.45 -4.49
CA CYS A 90 8.98 -7.34 -3.60
C CYS A 90 9.20 -5.90 -3.08
N ASP A 91 8.91 -4.90 -3.89
CA ASP A 91 9.14 -3.48 -3.62
C ASP A 91 8.09 -2.89 -2.66
N SER A 92 6.92 -3.51 -2.51
CA SER A 92 5.80 -2.93 -1.76
C SER A 92 6.14 -2.54 -0.32
N TRP A 93 6.84 -3.39 0.42
CA TRP A 93 7.20 -3.12 1.83
C TRP A 93 8.38 -2.15 1.96
N ALA A 94 9.27 -2.11 0.97
CA ALA A 94 10.37 -1.15 0.95
C ALA A 94 9.88 0.28 0.70
N GLU A 95 8.88 0.41 -0.18
CA GLU A 95 8.29 1.70 -0.60
C GLU A 95 7.31 2.28 0.43
N MET A 96 7.09 1.61 1.55
CA MET A 96 6.27 2.09 2.67
C MET A 96 7.15 2.55 3.85
N GLU A 97 8.33 3.10 3.56
CA GLU A 97 9.31 3.48 4.59
C GLU A 97 8.81 4.48 5.63
N GLY A 98 7.91 5.39 5.25
CA GLY A 98 7.31 6.40 6.12
C GLY A 98 6.17 5.89 7.01
N VAL A 99 5.63 4.70 6.71
CA VAL A 99 4.43 4.18 7.35
C VAL A 99 4.73 3.75 8.79
N ARG A 100 3.91 4.23 9.71
CA ARG A 100 3.93 3.93 11.16
C ARG A 100 2.75 3.08 11.58
N LEU A 101 1.59 3.31 10.96
CA LEU A 101 0.39 2.50 11.13
C LEU A 101 -0.04 2.00 9.77
N LEU A 102 -0.14 0.68 9.63
CA LEU A 102 -0.70 0.03 8.46
C LEU A 102 -1.92 -0.79 8.87
N ASP A 103 -3.08 -0.43 8.34
CA ASP A 103 -4.31 -1.19 8.48
C ASP A 103 -4.71 -1.77 7.12
N VAL A 104 -4.55 -3.09 6.96
CA VAL A 104 -5.01 -3.83 5.77
C VAL A 104 -6.12 -4.80 6.10
N SER A 105 -6.90 -4.50 7.15
CA SER A 105 -8.02 -5.33 7.58
C SER A 105 -9.14 -5.39 6.53
N ASN A 106 -9.98 -6.42 6.64
CA ASN A 106 -11.11 -6.65 5.71
C ASN A 106 -10.68 -6.76 4.24
N ASN A 107 -9.60 -7.50 3.97
CA ASN A 107 -9.20 -7.90 2.62
C ASN A 107 -9.29 -9.43 2.48
N ARG A 108 -8.53 -9.99 1.55
CA ARG A 108 -8.48 -11.43 1.22
C ARG A 108 -7.02 -11.88 1.09
N LEU A 109 -6.15 -11.34 1.95
CA LEU A 109 -4.76 -11.77 1.97
C LEU A 109 -4.68 -13.22 2.43
N VAL A 110 -3.90 -13.99 1.71
CA VAL A 110 -3.59 -15.39 2.00
C VAL A 110 -2.08 -15.56 2.10
N ASP A 111 -1.63 -16.62 2.78
CA ASP A 111 -0.23 -16.80 3.16
C ASP A 111 0.75 -16.74 1.97
N ASN A 112 0.34 -17.24 0.79
CA ASN A 112 1.18 -17.30 -0.40
C ASN A 112 1.25 -15.99 -1.21
N VAL A 113 0.38 -15.02 -0.94
CA VAL A 113 0.37 -13.72 -1.63
C VAL A 113 0.78 -12.55 -0.74
N PHE A 114 0.90 -12.81 0.58
CA PHE A 114 1.27 -11.82 1.59
C PHE A 114 2.64 -11.19 1.33
N TYR A 115 3.60 -11.98 0.85
CA TYR A 115 4.89 -11.52 0.36
C TYR A 115 5.51 -12.58 -0.55
N ASN A 116 6.46 -12.17 -1.40
CA ASN A 116 7.22 -13.11 -2.21
C ASN A 116 8.48 -13.57 -1.47
N LYS A 117 8.56 -14.86 -1.15
CA LYS A 117 9.65 -15.49 -0.38
C LYS A 117 11.04 -15.41 -1.00
N ARG A 118 11.14 -15.01 -2.27
CA ARG A 118 12.42 -14.87 -2.99
C ARG A 118 13.04 -13.48 -2.84
N CYS A 119 12.33 -12.53 -2.26
CA CYS A 119 12.84 -11.18 -2.05
C CYS A 119 13.51 -11.07 -0.68
N ASP A 120 14.43 -10.13 -0.58
CA ASP A 120 15.03 -9.70 0.68
C ASP A 120 14.17 -8.58 1.29
N TYR A 121 13.70 -8.78 2.52
CA TYR A 121 12.90 -7.81 3.26
C TYR A 121 13.67 -7.17 4.42
N GLN A 122 14.98 -7.44 4.52
CA GLN A 122 15.80 -6.93 5.60
C GLN A 122 15.75 -5.39 5.65
N GLY A 123 15.28 -4.85 6.77
CA GLY A 123 15.19 -3.41 6.99
C GLY A 123 14.02 -2.70 6.29
N THR A 124 13.08 -3.44 5.71
CA THR A 124 11.82 -2.86 5.19
C THR A 124 10.90 -2.43 6.33
N MET A 125 9.93 -1.55 6.04
CA MET A 125 9.01 -0.97 7.04
C MET A 125 9.71 -0.45 8.31
N PRO A 126 10.81 0.32 8.22
CA PRO A 126 11.66 0.67 9.37
C PRO A 126 10.97 1.55 10.44
N ASN A 127 9.78 2.08 10.13
CA ASN A 127 9.00 2.94 11.02
C ASN A 127 7.66 2.34 11.46
N LEU A 128 7.30 1.15 10.97
CA LEU A 128 6.03 0.52 11.27
C LEU A 128 5.97 0.11 12.74
N GLN A 129 4.91 0.55 13.42
CA GLN A 129 4.64 0.29 14.84
C GLN A 129 3.37 -0.53 15.03
N ILE A 130 2.33 -0.24 14.23
CA ILE A 130 1.04 -0.91 14.33
C ILE A 130 0.73 -1.52 12.97
N PHE A 131 0.51 -2.84 12.95
CA PHE A 131 0.11 -3.57 11.76
C PHE A 131 -1.17 -4.36 12.03
N ASN A 132 -2.27 -3.93 11.42
CA ASN A 132 -3.56 -4.60 11.51
C ASN A 132 -3.85 -5.40 10.23
N LEU A 133 -3.85 -6.72 10.39
CA LEU A 133 -4.16 -7.75 9.41
C LEU A 133 -5.52 -8.42 9.64
N SER A 134 -6.30 -7.96 10.63
CA SER A 134 -7.54 -8.62 11.03
C SER A 134 -8.52 -8.80 9.87
N LYS A 135 -9.29 -9.90 9.90
CA LYS A 135 -10.29 -10.21 8.86
C LYS A 135 -9.66 -10.32 7.46
N ASN A 136 -8.57 -11.08 7.38
CA ASN A 136 -8.00 -11.65 6.16
C ASN A 136 -8.05 -13.18 6.24
N ASP A 137 -7.56 -13.87 5.21
CA ASP A 137 -7.54 -15.33 5.09
C ASP A 137 -6.12 -15.91 5.35
N LEU A 138 -5.36 -15.25 6.23
CA LEU A 138 -4.02 -15.65 6.66
C LEU A 138 -4.14 -16.72 7.73
N THR A 139 -3.39 -17.82 7.57
CA THR A 139 -3.51 -18.99 8.46
C THR A 139 -2.19 -19.42 9.08
N SER A 140 -1.07 -18.93 8.54
CA SER A 140 0.26 -19.38 8.95
C SER A 140 0.98 -18.31 9.77
N LEU A 141 1.01 -18.53 11.09
CA LEU A 141 1.85 -17.75 12.01
C LEU A 141 3.33 -17.76 11.61
N ARG A 142 3.80 -18.86 11.01
CA ARG A 142 5.18 -18.96 10.52
C ARG A 142 5.45 -17.93 9.42
N GLU A 143 4.57 -17.81 8.45
CA GLU A 143 4.73 -16.87 7.34
C GLU A 143 4.66 -15.43 7.85
N LEU A 144 3.69 -15.14 8.72
CA LEU A 144 3.56 -13.84 9.39
C LEU A 144 4.83 -13.46 10.14
N SER A 145 5.32 -14.35 11.02
CA SER A 145 6.53 -14.10 11.81
C SER A 145 7.78 -13.94 10.95
N SER A 146 7.86 -14.64 9.81
CA SER A 146 9.02 -14.57 8.92
C SER A 146 9.13 -13.22 8.23
N LEU A 147 8.01 -12.60 7.85
CA LEU A 147 8.03 -11.25 7.29
C LEU A 147 8.14 -10.18 8.39
N THR A 148 7.27 -10.26 9.40
CA THR A 148 7.19 -9.22 10.45
C THR A 148 8.41 -9.18 11.35
N GLY A 149 9.22 -10.25 11.41
CA GLY A 149 10.52 -10.24 12.07
C GLY A 149 11.49 -9.21 11.50
N GLU A 150 11.31 -8.77 10.25
CA GLU A 150 12.14 -7.71 9.65
C GLU A 150 11.69 -6.29 10.06
N PHE A 151 10.47 -6.14 10.56
CA PHE A 151 9.86 -4.86 10.92
C PHE A 151 10.25 -4.45 12.35
N ARG A 152 11.50 -3.99 12.50
CA ARG A 152 12.16 -3.85 13.82
C ARG A 152 11.47 -2.95 14.85
N LYS A 153 10.55 -2.07 14.46
CA LYS A 153 9.80 -1.19 15.36
C LYS A 153 8.35 -1.63 15.59
N LEU A 154 7.96 -2.80 15.09
CA LEU A 154 6.61 -3.31 15.23
C LEU A 154 6.30 -3.60 16.72
N GLU A 155 5.28 -2.95 17.24
CA GLU A 155 4.84 -3.04 18.63
C GLU A 155 3.51 -3.81 18.75
N VAL A 156 2.61 -3.60 17.78
CA VAL A 156 1.28 -4.20 17.77
C VAL A 156 1.06 -4.89 16.43
N LEU A 157 0.73 -6.18 16.49
CA LEU A 157 0.31 -6.99 15.36
C LEU A 157 -1.08 -7.58 15.68
N ASP A 158 -2.10 -7.09 14.98
CA ASP A 158 -3.46 -7.60 15.10
C ASP A 158 -3.76 -8.51 13.89
N HIS A 159 -4.13 -9.76 14.12
CA HIS A 159 -4.40 -10.76 13.07
C HIS A 159 -5.68 -11.53 13.37
#